data_AF-A0A6P2RBG9-F1
#
_entry.id   AF-A0A6P2RBG9-F1
#
_cell.length_a   1.000
_cell.length_b   1.000
_cell.length_c   1.000
_cell.angle_alpha   90.00
_cell.angle_beta   90.00
_cell.angle_gamma   90.00
#
_symmetry.space_group_name_H-M   'P 1'
#
loop_
_entity.id
_entity.type
_entity.pdbx_description
1 polymer ?
#
loop_
_entity_poly.entity_id
_entity_poly.type
_entity_poly.pdbx_seq_one_letter_code
_entity_poly.pdbx_strand_id
1 'polypeptide(L)'
;MEALNPDDQRRIYFARVSCADSPYLDAVEIEGCGLGVLLIRYFAYESGSIEGDHWYENAAVARREAESEFGIRPESWIVRDVP
;
A
#
# COMPACT_ATOMS: atom_id res chain seq x y z
N MET A 1 -12.14 15.27 -3.76
CA MET A 1 -12.17 13.92 -4.36
C MET A 1 -10.96 13.84 -5.25
N GLU A 2 -9.96 13.05 -4.87
CA GLU A 2 -8.81 12.82 -5.77
C GLU A 2 -9.31 12.07 -7.00
N ALA A 3 -8.79 12.44 -8.18
CA ALA A 3 -9.22 11.82 -9.41
C ALA A 3 -8.70 10.38 -9.48
N LEU A 4 -9.57 9.45 -9.89
CA LEU A 4 -9.19 8.08 -10.23
C LEU A 4 -8.12 8.10 -11.33
N ASN A 5 -6.95 7.54 -11.05
CA ASN A 5 -5.95 7.30 -12.07
C ASN A 5 -6.14 5.87 -12.61
N PRO A 6 -6.55 5.68 -13.88
CA PRO A 6 -6.75 4.34 -14.44
C PRO A 6 -5.49 3.49 -14.44
N ASP A 7 -4.30 4.11 -14.40
CA ASP A 7 -3.03 3.38 -14.31
C ASP A 7 -2.81 2.71 -12.95
N ASP A 8 -3.50 3.14 -11.88
CA ASP A 8 -3.37 2.54 -10.55
C ASP A 8 -3.76 1.06 -10.56
N GLN A 9 -4.62 0.65 -11.50
CA GLN A 9 -5.02 -0.74 -11.70
C GLN A 9 -3.93 -1.60 -12.35
N ARG A 10 -2.86 -0.99 -12.85
CA ARG A 10 -1.74 -1.65 -13.52
C ARG A 10 -0.42 -1.38 -12.81
N ARG A 11 -0.47 -0.91 -11.57
CA ARG A 11 0.71 -0.57 -10.77
C ARG A 11 0.68 -1.29 -9.44
N ILE A 12 1.88 -1.59 -8.96
CA ILE A 12 2.14 -1.99 -7.59
C ILE A 12 2.88 -0.86 -6.91
N TYR A 13 2.38 -0.42 -5.76
CA TYR A 13 3.04 0.52 -4.87
C TYR A 13 3.58 -0.25 -3.67
N PHE A 14 4.88 -0.19 -3.45
CA PHE A 14 5.52 -0.88 -2.34
C PHE A 14 6.28 0.12 -1.47
N ALA A 15 6.14 0.02 -0.15
CA ALA A 15 6.93 0.80 0.79
C ALA A 15 7.36 -0.06 1.98
N ARG A 16 8.58 0.19 2.46
CA ARG A 16 9.04 -0.36 3.74
C ARG A 16 8.45 0.46 4.89
N VAL A 17 8.06 -0.24 5.94
CA VAL A 17 7.50 0.34 7.16
C VAL A 17 8.58 0.43 8.23
N SER A 18 8.53 1.51 9.00
CA SER A 18 9.26 1.66 10.25
C SER A 18 8.34 2.37 11.25
N CYS A 19 7.26 1.69 11.63
CA CYS A 19 6.27 2.20 12.57
C CYS A 19 6.59 1.73 13.99
N ALA A 20 6.74 2.65 14.94
CA ALA A 20 7.04 2.30 16.32
C ALA A 20 5.87 1.57 17.00
N ASP A 21 4.63 1.89 16.61
CA ASP A 21 3.42 1.30 17.17
C ASP A 21 3.08 -0.07 16.57
N SER A 22 3.67 -0.39 15.41
CA SER A 22 3.56 -1.70 14.75
C SER A 22 4.95 -2.20 14.35
N PRO A 23 5.80 -2.56 15.33
CA PRO A 23 7.21 -2.90 15.09
C PRO A 23 7.40 -4.23 14.34
N TYR A 24 6.33 -5.02 14.22
CA TYR A 24 6.31 -6.29 13.50
C TYR A 24 5.98 -6.13 12.00
N LEU A 25 5.53 -4.95 11.57
CA LEU A 25 5.26 -4.68 10.16
C LEU A 25 6.51 -4.20 9.44
N ASP A 26 6.84 -4.88 8.35
CA ASP A 26 8.02 -4.62 7.54
C ASP A 26 7.71 -3.84 6.27
N ALA A 27 6.53 -4.04 5.70
CA ALA A 27 6.17 -3.45 4.41
C ALA A 27 4.66 -3.34 4.18
N VAL A 28 4.31 -2.41 3.28
CA VAL A 28 2.99 -2.24 2.70
C VAL A 28 3.09 -2.42 1.18
N GLU A 29 2.15 -3.17 0.61
CA GLU A 29 1.95 -3.26 -0.83
C GLU A 29 0.53 -2.81 -1.17
N ILE A 30 0.39 -2.03 -2.25
CA ILE A 30 -0.90 -1.61 -2.80
C ILE A 30 -0.97 -2.09 -4.24
N GLU A 31 -1.98 -2.89 -4.55
CA GLU A 31 -2.18 -3.45 -5.89
C GLU A 31 -3.61 -3.26 -6.40
N GLY A 32 -3.74 -3.16 -7.72
CA GLY A 32 -5.03 -3.15 -8.40
C GLY A 32 -5.70 -4.52 -8.38
N CYS A 33 -6.93 -4.60 -7.86
CA CYS A 33 -7.72 -5.83 -7.85
C CYS A 33 -8.84 -5.87 -8.90
N GLY A 34 -8.88 -4.88 -9.80
CA GLY A 34 -9.97 -4.71 -10.75
C GLY A 34 -11.17 -3.96 -10.15
N LEU A 35 -12.13 -3.61 -11.01
CA LEU A 35 -13.37 -2.89 -10.65
C LEU A 35 -13.17 -1.56 -9.90
N GLY A 36 -12.00 -0.93 -10.03
CA GLY A 36 -11.70 0.35 -9.37
C GLY A 36 -11.37 0.19 -7.88
N VAL A 37 -11.02 -1.02 -7.44
CA VAL A 37 -10.65 -1.29 -6.05
C VAL A 37 -9.16 -1.58 -5.97
N LEU A 38 -8.50 -1.05 -4.94
CA LEU A 38 -7.12 -1.38 -4.59
C LEU A 38 -7.07 -2.16 -3.28
N LEU A 39 -6.22 -3.18 -3.23
CA LEU A 39 -5.89 -3.91 -2.02
C LEU A 39 -4.62 -3.33 -1.41
N ILE A 40 -4.67 -2.96 -0.13
CA ILE A 40 -3.47 -2.77 0.69
C ILE A 40 -3.21 -4.06 1.45
N ARG A 41 -1.98 -4.55 1.38
CA ARG A 41 -1.50 -5.72 2.10
C ARG A 41 -0.34 -5.36 3.01
N TYR A 42 -0.40 -5.82 4.25
CA TYR A 42 0.62 -5.60 5.27
C TYR A 42 1.45 -6.86 5.51
N PHE A 43 2.77 -6.75 5.43
CA PHE A 43 3.67 -7.88 5.56
C PHE A 43 4.52 -7.77 6.83
N ALA A 44 4.61 -8.89 7.54
CA ALA A 44 5.62 -9.15 8.55
C ALA A 44 6.54 -10.26 8.01
N TYR A 45 7.76 -9.89 7.56
CA TYR A 45 8.73 -10.83 7.01
C TYR A 45 9.28 -11.78 8.07
N GLU A 46 9.39 -11.34 9.32
CA GLU A 46 9.82 -12.20 10.43
C GLU A 46 8.88 -13.40 10.61
N SER A 47 7.56 -13.17 10.51
CA SER A 47 6.53 -14.21 10.60
C SER A 47 6.19 -14.84 9.24
N GLY A 48 6.65 -14.27 8.13
CA GLY A 48 6.27 -14.65 6.77
C GLY A 48 4.76 -14.51 6.50
N SER A 49 4.07 -13.62 7.22
CA SER A 49 2.60 -13.55 7.25
C SER A 49 2.06 -12.24 6.69
N ILE A 50 0.82 -12.31 6.21
CA ILE A 50 -0.01 -11.15 5.88
C ILE A 50 -0.80 -10.79 7.13
N GLU A 51 -0.59 -9.59 7.64
CA GLU A 51 -1.19 -9.12 8.89
C GLU A 51 -2.56 -8.45 8.65
N GLY A 52 -2.89 -8.10 7.40
CA GLY A 52 -4.20 -7.56 7.04
C GLY A 52 -4.32 -7.17 5.56
N ASP A 53 -5.57 -7.08 5.11
CA ASP A 53 -5.98 -6.67 3.77
C ASP A 53 -7.06 -5.57 3.91
N HIS A 54 -6.91 -4.45 3.17
CA HIS A 54 -7.86 -3.34 3.17
C HIS A 54 -8.17 -2.85 1.75
N TRP A 55 -9.39 -2.38 1.52
CA TRP A 55 -9.87 -1.99 0.19
C TRP A 55 -10.10 -0.48 0.10
N TYR A 56 -9.58 0.13 -0.97
CA TYR A 56 -9.68 1.57 -1.22
C TYR A 56 -10.16 1.88 -2.64
N GLU A 57 -10.74 3.06 -2.79
CA GLU A 57 -11.24 3.57 -4.08
C GLU A 57 -10.14 3.98 -5.06
N ASN A 58 -8.95 4.39 -4.60
CA ASN A 58 -7.82 4.78 -5.44
C ASN A 58 -6.48 4.78 -4.68
N ALA A 59 -5.35 4.86 -5.40
CA ALA A 59 -4.03 4.65 -4.81
C ALA A 59 -3.57 5.84 -3.98
N ALA A 60 -4.07 7.04 -4.29
CA ALA A 60 -3.70 8.23 -3.55
C ALA A 60 -4.30 8.22 -2.13
N VAL A 61 -5.55 7.79 -1.99
CA VAL A 61 -6.19 7.56 -0.68
C VAL A 61 -5.49 6.43 0.06
N ALA A 62 -5.29 5.29 -0.60
CA ALA A 62 -4.62 4.13 -0.01
C ALA A 62 -3.22 4.48 0.55
N ARG A 63 -2.41 5.20 -0.25
CA ARG A 63 -1.07 5.64 0.19
C ARG A 63 -1.13 6.63 1.33
N ARG A 64 -2.00 7.63 1.28
CA ARG A 64 -2.11 8.65 2.35
C ARG A 64 -2.50 8.04 3.69
N GLU A 65 -3.41 7.08 3.69
CA GLU A 65 -3.80 6.37 4.92
C GLU A 65 -2.61 5.56 5.45
N ALA A 66 -1.92 4.80 4.60
CA ALA A 66 -0.72 4.04 4.99
C ALA A 66 0.44 4.96 5.46
N GLU A 67 0.63 6.11 4.83
CA GLU A 67 1.60 7.14 5.25
C GLU A 67 1.28 7.67 6.64
N SER A 68 0.01 7.96 6.91
CA SER A 68 -0.45 8.44 8.22
C SER A 68 -0.35 7.38 9.30
N GLU A 69 -0.76 6.14 9.02
CA GLU A 69 -0.84 5.05 9.99
C GLU A 69 0.54 4.45 10.32
N PHE A 70 1.40 4.31 9.30
CA PHE A 70 2.67 3.61 9.43
C PHE A 70 3.90 4.52 9.35
N GLY A 71 3.70 5.84 9.25
CA GLY A 71 4.78 6.82 9.16
C GLY A 71 5.62 6.68 7.88
N ILE A 72 5.04 6.12 6.81
CA ILE A 72 5.71 6.01 5.51
C ILE A 72 5.86 7.42 4.94
N ARG A 73 7.05 7.74 4.43
CA ARG A 73 7.26 9.02 3.72
C ARG A 73 6.83 8.90 2.27
N PRO A 74 6.20 9.93 1.67
CA PRO A 74 5.74 9.87 0.27
C PRO A 74 6.84 9.52 -0.75
N GLU A 75 8.10 9.88 -0.47
CA GLU A 75 9.25 9.55 -1.32
C GLU A 75 9.74 8.09 -1.20
N SER A 76 9.26 7.34 -0.22
CA SER A 76 9.68 5.95 0.03
C SER A 76 8.94 4.92 -0.84
N TRP A 77 7.89 5.34 -1.55
CA TRP A 77 7.12 4.47 -2.42
C TRP A 77 7.93 4.05 -3.66
N ILE A 78 8.08 2.74 -3.83
CA ILE A 78 8.57 2.13 -5.06
C ILE A 78 7.36 1.76 -5.90
N VAL A 79 7.22 2.38 -7.06
CA VAL A 79 6.11 2.13 -7.99
C VAL A 79 6.61 1.31 -9.17
N ARG A 80 5.89 0.24 -9.52
CA ARG A 80 6.21 -0.63 -10.65
C ARG A 80 4.97 -0.89 -11.48
N ASP A 81 5.10 -0.85 -12.80
CA ASP A 81 4.02 -1.28 -13.69
C ASP A 81 3.95 -2.82 -13.70
N VAL A 82 2.73 -3.34 -13.77
CA VAL A 82 2.43 -4.77 -13.92
C VAL A 82 2.26 -5.05 -15.43
N PRO A 83 2.90 -6.10 -15.97
CA PRO A 83 2.79 -6.47 -17.38
C PRO A 83 1.36 -6.70 -17.88
#